data_AF-A0A2H0KMK6-F1
#
_entry.id   AF-A0A2H0KMK6-F1
#
_cell.length_a   1.000
_cell.length_b   1.000
_cell.length_c   1.000
_cell.angle_alpha   90.00
_cell.angle_beta   90.00
_cell.angle_gamma   90.00
#
_symmetry.space_group_name_H-M   'P 1'
#
loop_
_entity.id
_entity.type
_entity.pdbx_description
1 polymer ?
#
loop_
_entity_poly.entity_id
_entity_poly.type
_entity_poly.pdbx_seq_one_letter_code
_entity_poly.pdbx_strand_id
1 'polypeptide(L)' 'MEPENFDKEFLRLWYAKRGYKGDGKPPRMSRQLIFDLAKRYISVYEKITGKKFKVYKYPIERNIIDSIDTILI' A
#
# COMPACT_ATOMS: atom_id res chain seq x y z
N MET A 1 -23.71 -4.64 2.28
CA MET A 1 -22.33 -4.87 1.79
C MET A 1 -21.46 -3.87 2.52
N GLU A 2 -20.42 -4.33 3.21
CA GLU A 2 -19.40 -3.41 3.76
C GLU A 2 -18.80 -2.62 2.59
N PRO A 3 -18.62 -1.29 2.70
CA PRO A 3 -17.98 -0.52 1.65
C PRO A 3 -16.59 -1.11 1.37
N GLU A 4 -16.19 -1.12 0.10
CA GLU A 4 -14.87 -1.60 -0.30
C GLU A 4 -13.81 -0.73 0.40
N ASN A 5 -13.26 -1.23 1.52
CA ASN A 5 -12.39 -0.43 2.36
C ASN A 5 -11.05 -0.23 1.62
N PHE A 6 -10.89 0.95 1.04
CA PHE A 6 -9.66 1.39 0.36
C PHE A 6 -8.62 1.93 1.33
N ASP A 7 -8.94 1.93 2.62
CA ASP A 7 -8.07 2.34 3.69
C ASP A 7 -7.14 1.20 4.16
N LYS A 8 -6.36 1.48 5.20
CA LYS A 8 -5.43 0.51 5.77
C LYS A 8 -6.12 -0.54 6.66
N GLU A 9 -7.44 -0.56 6.77
CA GLU A 9 -8.16 -1.44 7.71
C GLU A 9 -7.92 -2.91 7.42
N PHE A 10 -7.89 -3.31 6.15
CA PHE A 10 -7.56 -4.69 5.78
C PHE A 10 -6.20 -5.13 6.35
N LEU A 11 -5.18 -4.26 6.27
CA LEU A 11 -3.86 -4.54 6.81
C LEU A 11 -3.87 -4.54 8.35
N ARG A 12 -4.60 -3.61 8.96
CA ARG A 12 -4.79 -3.57 10.43
C ARG A 12 -5.44 -4.85 10.94
N LEU A 13 -6.51 -5.31 10.30
CA LEU A 13 -7.19 -6.57 10.63
C LEU A 13 -6.27 -7.79 10.41
N TRP A 14 -5.47 -7.80 9.33
CA TRP A 14 -4.52 -8.89 9.07
C TRP A 14 -3.48 -9.03 10.18
N TYR A 15 -2.96 -7.90 10.67
CA TYR A 15 -2.03 -7.84 11.79
C TYR A 15 -2.69 -8.15 13.13
N ALA A 16 -3.88 -7.60 13.39
CA ALA A 16 -4.62 -7.84 14.63
C ALA A 16 -4.94 -9.32 14.82
N LYS A 17 -5.29 -10.05 13.75
CA LYS A 17 -5.46 -11.52 13.75
C LYS A 17 -4.19 -12.29 14.13
N ARG A 18 -3.02 -11.64 14.08
CA ARG A 18 -1.71 -12.19 14.47
C ARG A 18 -1.20 -11.60 15.79
N GLY A 19 -2.08 -10.97 16.56
CA GLY A 19 -1.74 -10.36 17.86
C GLY A 19 -0.94 -9.06 17.76
N TYR A 20 -0.66 -8.57 16.55
CA TYR A 20 0.07 -7.31 16.39
C TYR A 20 -0.90 -6.12 16.42
N LYS A 21 -0.74 -5.24 17.41
CA LYS A 21 -1.56 -4.06 17.63
C LYS A 21 -0.82 -2.73 17.41
N GLY A 22 0.39 -2.78 16.86
CA GLY A 22 1.23 -1.60 16.64
C GLY A 22 2.38 -1.44 17.63
N ASP A 23 2.55 -2.38 18.56
CA ASP A 23 3.68 -2.45 19.48
C ASP A 23 4.49 -3.74 19.27
N GLY A 24 5.79 -3.69 19.53
CA GLY A 24 6.74 -4.76 19.32
C GLY A 24 7.12 -4.96 17.85
N LYS A 25 7.67 -6.14 17.55
CA LYS A 25 8.11 -6.49 16.20
C LYS A 25 6.91 -6.96 15.36
N PRO A 26 6.59 -6.32 14.22
CA PRO A 26 5.50 -6.76 13.37
C PRO A 26 5.78 -8.16 12.78
N PRO A 27 4.74 -9.02 12.67
CA PRO A 27 4.81 -10.25 11.89
C PRO A 27 5.25 -9.96 10.45
N ARG A 28 6.12 -10.82 9.90
CA ARG A 28 6.56 -10.68 8.50
C ARG A 28 5.38 -10.89 7.55
N MET A 29 5.16 -9.94 6.64
CA MET A 29 4.15 -10.07 5.60
C MET A 29 4.48 -11.21 4.64
N SER A 30 3.47 -11.99 4.26
CA SER A 30 3.62 -13.01 3.21
C SER A 30 3.71 -12.34 1.82
N ARG A 31 4.32 -13.01 0.84
CA ARG A 31 4.37 -12.52 -0.54
C ARG A 31 2.97 -12.26 -1.11
N GLN A 32 2.02 -13.14 -0.78
CA GLN A 32 0.62 -13.02 -1.21
C GLN A 32 -0.02 -11.73 -0.66
N LEU A 33 0.16 -11.46 0.64
CA LEU A 33 -0.36 -10.24 1.25
C LEU A 33 0.19 -8.98 0.57
N ILE A 34 1.51 -8.95 0.31
CA ILE A 34 2.17 -7.84 -0.36
C ILE A 34 1.57 -7.61 -1.75
N PHE A 35 1.35 -8.70 -2.51
CA PHE A 35 0.78 -8.63 -3.85
C PHE A 35 -0.67 -8.13 -3.85
N ASP A 36 -1.49 -8.62 -2.92
CA ASP A 36 -2.89 -8.20 -2.80
C ASP A 36 -3.01 -6.73 -2.35
N LEU A 37 -2.13 -6.28 -1.46
CA LEU A 37 -2.00 -4.87 -1.08
C LEU A 37 -1.61 -4.00 -2.27
N ALA A 38 -0.59 -4.40 -3.03
CA ALA A 38 -0.14 -3.64 -4.19
C ALA A 38 -1.26 -3.49 -5.22
N LYS A 39 -1.98 -4.58 -5.54
CA LYS A 39 -3.14 -4.54 -6.44
C LYS A 39 -4.25 -3.61 -5.94
N ARG A 40 -4.56 -3.66 -4.64
CA ARG A 40 -5.57 -2.79 -4.04
C ARG A 40 -5.19 -1.31 -4.19
N TYR A 41 -3.97 -0.93 -3.83
CA TYR A 41 -3.51 0.46 -3.93
C TYR A 41 -3.43 0.96 -5.37
N ILE A 42 -2.99 0.11 -6.30
CA ILE A 42 -3.04 0.41 -7.74
C ILE A 42 -4.49 0.69 -8.16
N SER A 43 -5.43 -0.19 -7.81
CA SER A 43 -6.85 0.02 -8.15
C SER A 43 -7.42 1.31 -7.56
N VAL A 44 -7.06 1.65 -6.32
CA VAL A 44 -7.46 2.92 -5.67
C VAL A 44 -6.95 4.12 -6.46
N TYR A 45 -5.66 4.12 -6.77
CA TYR A 45 -5.03 5.17 -7.57
C TYR A 45 -5.75 5.35 -8.91
N GLU A 46 -5.99 4.25 -9.64
CA GLU A 46 -6.64 4.33 -10.96
C GLU A 46 -8.09 4.81 -10.85
N LYS A 47 -8.84 4.36 -9.83
CA LYS A 47 -10.24 4.78 -9.58
C LYS A 47 -10.33 6.27 -9.23
N ILE A 48 -9.43 6.78 -8.37
CA ILE A 48 -9.46 8.18 -7.92
C ILE A 48 -8.98 9.12 -9.03
N THR A 49 -7.92 8.76 -9.76
CA THR A 49 -7.26 9.67 -10.70
C THR A 49 -7.73 9.51 -12.14
N GLY A 50 -8.39 8.39 -12.48
CA GLY A 50 -8.70 8.00 -13.86
C GLY A 50 -7.47 7.63 -14.70
N LYS A 51 -6.26 7.66 -14.12
CA LYS A 51 -5.00 7.37 -14.81
C LYS A 51 -4.59 5.92 -14.59
N LYS A 52 -3.96 5.30 -15.59
CA LYS A 52 -3.36 3.97 -15.43
C LYS A 52 -2.07 4.04 -14.61
N PHE A 53 -1.92 3.11 -13.68
CA PHE A 53 -0.72 3.03 -12.86
C PHE A 53 0.48 2.61 -13.71
N LYS A 54 1.58 3.35 -13.58
CA LYS A 54 2.85 3.03 -14.24
C LYS A 54 3.73 2.21 -13.31
N VAL A 55 4.20 1.07 -13.80
CA VAL A 55 5.15 0.22 -13.08
C VAL A 55 6.55 0.81 -13.24
N TYR A 56 7.33 0.76 -12.17
CA TYR A 56 8.71 1.23 -12.14
C TYR A 56 9.66 0.09 -11.79
N LYS A 57 10.93 0.21 -12.20
CA LYS A 57 11.97 -0.77 -11.88
C LYS A 57 12.53 -0.52 -10.48
N TYR A 58 12.97 -1.59 -9.84
CA TYR A 58 13.74 -1.50 -8.59
C TYR A 58 15.23 -1.35 -8.91
N PRO A 59 16.02 -0.64 -8.07
CA PRO A 59 15.61 0.12 -6.87
C PRO A 59 14.74 1.35 -7.23
N ILE A 60 13.70 1.59 -6.42
CA ILE A 60 12.65 2.60 -6.67
C ILE A 60 12.83 3.86 -5.81
N GLU A 61 13.72 3.80 -4.82
CA GLU A 61 13.85 4.76 -3.73
C GLU A 61 14.11 6.17 -4.23
N ARG A 62 15.00 6.32 -5.23
CA ARG A 62 15.29 7.63 -5.85
C ARG A 62 14.06 8.23 -6.51
N ASN A 63 13.32 7.44 -7.31
CA ASN A 63 12.10 7.91 -7.97
C ASN A 63 11.04 8.40 -6.97
N ILE A 64 10.95 7.76 -5.80
CA ILE A 64 10.02 8.18 -4.73
C ILE A 64 10.45 9.54 -4.18
N ILE A 65 11.74 9.70 -3.84
CA ILE A 65 12.27 10.96 -3.32
C ILE A 65 12.05 12.10 -4.32
N ASP A 66 12.47 11.92 -5.57
CA ASP A 66 12.32 12.93 -6.62
C ASP A 66 10.86 13.35 -6.82
N SER A 67 9.93 12.39 -6.72
CA SER A 67 8.48 12.66 -6.86
C SER A 67 7.90 13.44 -5.69
N ILE A 68 8.42 13.26 -4.48
CA ILE A 68 7.98 13.99 -3.28
C ILE A 68 8.53 15.41 -3.31
N ASP A 69 9.80 15.59 -3.64
CA ASP A 69 10.47 16.90 -3.67
C ASP A 69 9.84 17.82 -4.74
N THR A 70 9.40 17.25 -5.86
CA THR A 70 8.70 17.99 -6.92
C THR A 70 7.34 18.55 -6.47
N ILE A 71 6.71 18.01 -5.43
CA ILE A 71 5.39 18.43 -4.93
C ILE A 71 5.52 19.50 -3.82
N LEU A 72 6.70 19.67 -3.22
CA LEU A 72 6.96 20.57 -2.09
C LEU A 72 7.51 21.95 -2.50
N ILE A 73 7.44 22.30 -3.79
CA ILE A 73 7.78 23.63 -4.35
C ILE A 73 6.51 24.23 -4.97
#